data_AF-A0A822A0S5-F1
#
_entry.id   AF-A0A822A0S5-F1
#
_cell.length_a   1.000
_cell.length_b   1.000
_cell.length_c   1.000
_cell.angle_alpha   90.00
_cell.angle_beta   90.00
_cell.angle_gamma   90.00
#
_symmetry.space_group_name_H-M   'P 1'
#
loop_
_entity.id
_entity.type
_entity.pdbx_description
1 polymer ?
#
loop_
_entity_poly.entity_id
_entity_poly.type
_entity_poly.pdbx_seq_one_letter_code
_entity_poly.pdbx_strand_id
1 'polypeptide(L)'
;MFSNLTTIFNEEKFEYSACDLLECDEEKQTKVQFYCDVNVVHVTPSSIKVMRRERTEGHRALRHRMFTDADEFCLVYFKPEPDKKYINKDDSYKTVLKSGILICNIQIDQKRTQLGDFSHIKNVEKSVARVGLWISKTIPTGMTLNYTVNDFDRQVQNGNYCVTKINGIERNGYCFTDGNGFISKGLARLIAEKLGYRIKTMNQDIYPSAYQIRLAGCKGLVVVELQSTLDQFYIKIRESMEKFKLNEWNLEICEGSRSIPTRLNNQILLIMSDLGVSDETFLNLQDKWFQDKERPPGAVEDLLKNKLPLSVNECRFMFGCAFESVLGPGQCFIRYQVVDKDGKPLKEPQFKTVVGPVIVTKNPCPYASYMLVLEAVDCSELNCLADVIVFSTDDNRPDSNKISGSDLDGDHYFVRQDLQLSRKVEPLDYASLAKTTSVDPKPKTYYNIIKHCYLLLGATNYGEIYNLHATVVDKNLEKCPQRTCQKVAIELANMFSIANEYNLNLK
;
A
#
# COMPACT_ATOMS: atom_id res chain seq x y z
N MET A 1 24.69 -27.55 20.76
CA MET A 1 23.66 -28.40 20.14
C MET A 1 22.57 -27.49 19.65
N PHE A 2 22.29 -27.47 18.34
CA PHE A 2 21.02 -27.12 17.67
C PHE A 2 21.36 -26.81 16.21
N SER A 3 21.75 -27.87 15.52
CA SER A 3 21.80 -28.00 14.07
C SER A 3 20.57 -28.80 13.65
N ASN A 4 19.90 -28.38 12.57
CA ASN A 4 18.67 -28.93 11.97
C ASN A 4 17.33 -28.49 12.59
N LEU A 5 16.65 -27.57 11.88
CA LEU A 5 15.22 -27.28 11.99
C LEU A 5 14.41 -27.94 10.83
N THR A 6 14.99 -28.90 10.11
CA THR A 6 14.42 -29.46 8.87
C THR A 6 13.45 -30.64 9.07
N THR A 7 13.07 -30.98 10.30
CA THR A 7 12.41 -32.28 10.57
C THR A 7 10.89 -32.22 10.84
N ILE A 8 10.20 -31.12 10.50
CA ILE A 8 8.75 -30.98 10.82
C ILE A 8 7.82 -31.32 9.64
N PHE A 9 8.32 -31.53 8.42
CA PHE A 9 7.47 -31.87 7.27
C PHE A 9 7.84 -33.23 6.67
N ASN A 10 7.35 -34.30 7.28
CA ASN A 10 7.23 -35.62 6.64
C ASN A 10 5.74 -35.94 6.52
N GLU A 11 5.20 -35.86 5.30
CA GLU A 11 3.87 -36.35 4.95
C GLU A 11 3.94 -37.85 4.64
N GLU A 12 3.24 -38.67 5.44
CA GLU A 12 3.00 -40.08 5.14
C GLU A 12 1.68 -40.23 4.34
N LYS A 13 1.81 -40.95 3.21
CA LYS A 13 0.86 -41.85 2.52
C LYS A 13 -0.65 -41.58 2.61
N PHE A 14 -1.27 -41.33 1.45
CA PHE A 14 -2.59 -41.88 1.11
C PHE A 14 -2.63 -42.28 -0.39
N GLU A 15 -2.90 -43.56 -0.65
CA GLU A 15 -3.27 -44.10 -1.98
C GLU A 15 -4.79 -44.16 -2.06
N TYR A 16 -5.38 -43.67 -3.16
CA TYR A 16 -6.69 -44.13 -3.63
C TYR A 16 -6.70 -44.21 -5.16
N SER A 17 -7.15 -45.37 -5.65
CA SER A 17 -7.45 -45.71 -7.04
C SER A 17 -8.93 -45.46 -7.31
N ALA A 18 -9.27 -44.90 -8.47
CA ALA A 18 -10.63 -44.99 -9.03
C ALA A 18 -10.56 -44.93 -10.56
N CYS A 19 -10.48 -46.10 -11.18
CA CYS A 19 -11.10 -46.34 -12.48
C CYS A 19 -12.62 -46.45 -12.27
N ASP A 20 -13.37 -45.93 -13.26
CA ASP A 20 -14.78 -46.17 -13.60
C ASP A 20 -15.61 -44.88 -13.69
N LEU A 21 -16.48 -44.87 -14.70
CA LEU A 21 -17.56 -43.93 -15.02
C LEU A 21 -17.27 -42.85 -16.10
N LEU A 22 -17.39 -43.21 -17.38
CA LEU A 22 -18.68 -43.23 -18.13
C LEU A 22 -18.47 -43.10 -19.65
N GLU A 23 -19.19 -43.97 -20.37
CA GLU A 23 -19.30 -44.08 -21.83
C GLU A 23 -20.05 -42.87 -22.43
N CYS A 24 -19.65 -42.45 -23.63
CA CYS A 24 -20.32 -41.41 -24.42
C CYS A 24 -21.34 -42.04 -25.36
N ASP A 25 -22.59 -41.57 -25.30
CA ASP A 25 -23.62 -41.81 -26.32
C ASP A 25 -23.57 -40.71 -27.40
N GLU A 26 -23.60 -41.14 -28.66
CA GLU A 26 -23.69 -40.29 -29.85
C GLU A 26 -25.15 -39.87 -30.12
N GLU A 27 -25.31 -38.64 -30.65
CA GLU A 27 -26.48 -38.05 -31.31
C GLU A 27 -27.21 -36.90 -30.59
N LYS A 28 -26.73 -35.67 -30.83
CA LYS A 28 -27.50 -34.55 -31.43
C LYS A 28 -26.63 -33.29 -31.49
N GLN A 29 -26.15 -32.99 -32.70
CA GLN A 29 -25.59 -31.69 -33.03
C GLN A 29 -26.67 -30.61 -33.01
N THR A 30 -26.46 -29.53 -32.27
CA THR A 30 -26.87 -28.19 -32.71
C THR A 30 -26.05 -27.09 -32.02
N LYS A 31 -25.26 -26.38 -32.83
CA LYS A 31 -24.59 -25.09 -32.60
C LYS A 31 -24.03 -24.82 -31.19
N VAL A 32 -22.75 -25.15 -30.99
CA VAL A 32 -21.92 -24.50 -29.97
C VAL A 32 -20.76 -23.79 -30.67
N GLN A 33 -20.57 -22.53 -30.28
CA GLN A 33 -19.57 -21.59 -30.75
C GLN A 33 -18.15 -22.19 -30.73
N PHE A 34 -17.34 -21.81 -31.73
CA PHE A 34 -15.92 -22.08 -31.74
C PHE A 34 -15.25 -21.45 -30.51
N TYR A 35 -14.98 -22.25 -29.49
CA TYR A 35 -13.95 -21.92 -28.51
C TYR A 35 -12.60 -22.17 -29.18
N CYS A 36 -11.78 -21.13 -29.32
CA CYS A 36 -10.37 -21.36 -29.61
C CYS A 36 -9.75 -21.88 -28.31
N ASP A 37 -9.46 -23.19 -28.27
CA ASP A 37 -8.85 -23.87 -27.13
C ASP A 37 -7.44 -23.29 -26.90
N VAL A 38 -7.28 -22.42 -25.90
CA VAL A 38 -5.97 -21.85 -25.57
C VAL A 38 -5.17 -22.86 -24.74
N ASN A 39 -4.14 -23.42 -25.35
CA ASN A 39 -3.22 -24.40 -24.75
C ASN A 39 -2.34 -23.78 -23.64
N VAL A 40 -1.90 -24.62 -22.70
CA VAL A 40 -0.93 -24.27 -21.65
C VAL A 40 0.47 -24.16 -22.27
N VAL A 41 1.16 -23.05 -22.00
CA VAL A 41 2.50 -22.80 -22.53
C VAL A 41 3.55 -23.09 -21.45
N HIS A 42 4.32 -24.15 -21.63
CA HIS A 42 5.49 -24.45 -20.82
C HIS A 42 6.71 -23.76 -21.42
N VAL A 43 7.31 -22.86 -20.65
CA VAL A 43 8.53 -22.14 -21.03
C VAL A 43 9.70 -22.73 -20.26
N THR A 44 10.61 -23.37 -20.97
CA THR A 44 11.93 -23.74 -20.42
C THR A 44 13.01 -22.84 -21.03
N PRO A 45 14.23 -22.79 -20.47
CA PRO A 45 15.31 -21.96 -21.00
C PRO A 45 15.70 -22.22 -22.47
N SER A 46 15.22 -23.30 -23.10
CA SER A 46 15.65 -23.71 -24.45
C SER A 46 14.53 -24.18 -25.39
N SER A 47 13.25 -24.18 -24.98
CA SER A 47 12.14 -24.49 -25.88
C SER A 47 10.80 -24.01 -25.33
N ILE A 48 9.86 -23.69 -26.22
CA ILE A 48 8.45 -23.45 -25.88
C ILE A 48 7.64 -24.66 -26.30
N LYS A 49 6.94 -25.29 -25.34
CA LYS A 49 6.04 -26.42 -25.62
C LYS A 49 4.61 -26.04 -25.28
N VAL A 50 3.73 -26.29 -26.25
CA VAL A 50 2.30 -26.03 -26.18
C VAL A 50 1.60 -27.34 -25.83
N MET A 51 0.96 -27.38 -24.65
CA MET A 51 0.36 -28.58 -24.07
C MET A 51 -1.13 -28.38 -23.83
N ARG A 52 -1.91 -29.46 -23.85
CA ARG A 52 -3.36 -29.42 -23.61
C ARG A 52 -3.65 -29.18 -22.11
N ARG A 53 -4.73 -28.47 -21.80
CA ARG A 53 -5.07 -27.94 -20.47
C ARG A 53 -5.52 -29.02 -19.46
N GLU A 54 -5.04 -28.93 -18.22
CA GLU A 54 -5.68 -29.52 -17.03
C GLU A 54 -6.26 -28.38 -16.16
N ARG A 55 -7.54 -28.47 -15.78
CA ARG A 55 -8.23 -27.44 -14.99
C ARG A 55 -7.84 -27.56 -13.52
N THR A 56 -7.27 -26.50 -12.96
CA THR A 56 -7.19 -26.28 -11.50
C THR A 56 -7.63 -24.85 -11.19
N GLU A 57 -8.32 -24.63 -10.08
CA GLU A 57 -8.82 -23.31 -9.69
C GLU A 57 -7.77 -22.55 -8.85
N GLY A 58 -7.49 -21.31 -9.24
CA GLY A 58 -6.65 -20.38 -8.47
C GLY A 58 -5.55 -19.73 -9.30
N HIS A 59 -5.89 -18.72 -10.12
CA HIS A 59 -4.92 -18.05 -10.98
C HIS A 59 -5.04 -16.52 -10.95
N ARG A 60 -3.90 -15.83 -11.06
CA ARG A 60 -3.82 -14.38 -11.28
C ARG A 60 -3.65 -14.11 -12.78
N ALA A 61 -4.38 -13.12 -13.28
CA ALA A 61 -4.40 -12.71 -14.69
C ALA A 61 -3.55 -11.46 -14.91
N LEU A 62 -2.82 -11.39 -16.03
CA LEU A 62 -2.03 -10.25 -16.46
C LEU A 62 -2.73 -9.59 -17.66
N ARG A 63 -3.09 -8.31 -17.52
CA ARG A 63 -3.83 -7.56 -18.55
C ARG A 63 -2.94 -6.48 -19.14
N HIS A 64 -2.84 -6.45 -20.46
CA HIS A 64 -2.03 -5.51 -21.24
C HIS A 64 -2.95 -4.56 -22.03
N ARG A 65 -2.55 -3.29 -22.22
CA ARG A 65 -3.37 -2.24 -22.88
C ARG A 65 -3.80 -2.48 -24.35
N MET A 66 -3.34 -3.58 -24.95
CA MET A 66 -3.73 -4.01 -26.30
C MET A 66 -4.91 -4.99 -26.27
N PHE A 67 -5.29 -5.47 -25.08
CA PHE A 67 -6.46 -6.29 -24.85
C PHE A 67 -7.65 -5.38 -24.58
N THR A 68 -8.55 -5.31 -25.55
CA THR A 68 -9.67 -4.37 -25.53
C THR A 68 -10.89 -4.94 -24.81
N ASP A 69 -11.00 -6.28 -24.73
CA ASP A 69 -12.14 -6.96 -24.09
C ASP A 69 -11.85 -7.44 -22.67
N ALA A 70 -12.88 -7.43 -21.82
CA ALA A 70 -12.82 -7.80 -20.39
C ALA A 70 -12.19 -9.18 -20.14
N ASP A 71 -12.37 -10.07 -21.11
CA ASP A 71 -11.99 -11.48 -21.04
C ASP A 71 -10.61 -11.76 -21.69
N GLU A 72 -9.95 -10.73 -22.22
CA GLU A 72 -8.62 -10.85 -22.80
C GLU A 72 -7.54 -10.59 -21.73
N PHE A 73 -6.91 -11.67 -21.27
CA PHE A 73 -5.80 -11.61 -20.32
C PHE A 73 -4.83 -12.77 -20.54
N CYS A 74 -3.58 -12.58 -20.11
CA CYS A 74 -2.57 -13.63 -20.11
C CYS A 74 -2.49 -14.24 -18.71
N LEU A 75 -2.75 -15.54 -18.58
CA LEU A 75 -2.66 -16.24 -17.31
C LEU A 75 -1.22 -16.69 -17.08
N VAL A 76 -0.59 -16.23 -15.98
CA VAL A 76 0.81 -16.55 -15.68
C VAL A 76 0.87 -17.58 -14.55
N TYR A 77 1.45 -18.73 -14.83
CA TYR A 77 1.70 -19.79 -13.85
C TYR A 77 3.16 -19.74 -13.41
N PHE A 78 3.39 -19.73 -12.10
CA PHE A 78 4.69 -20.07 -11.52
C PHE A 78 4.56 -21.45 -10.88
N LYS A 79 5.10 -22.48 -11.55
CA LYS A 79 5.22 -23.82 -10.97
C LYS A 79 6.65 -23.96 -10.44
N PRO A 80 6.85 -24.27 -9.15
CA PRO A 80 8.20 -24.59 -8.67
C PRO A 80 8.64 -25.89 -9.36
N GLU A 81 9.73 -25.82 -10.14
CA GLU A 81 10.36 -27.02 -10.70
C GLU A 81 11.23 -27.68 -9.63
N PRO A 82 11.36 -29.02 -9.63
CA PRO A 82 12.21 -29.74 -8.68
C PRO A 82 13.69 -29.31 -8.80
N ASP A 83 14.26 -28.96 -7.65
CA ASP A 83 15.48 -28.17 -7.38
C ASP A 83 16.82 -28.56 -8.05
N LYS A 84 16.88 -29.44 -9.05
CA LYS A 84 18.16 -30.06 -9.44
C LYS A 84 18.54 -30.05 -10.91
N LYS A 85 17.75 -29.48 -11.84
CA LYS A 85 18.07 -29.58 -13.28
C LYS A 85 18.87 -28.44 -13.90
N TYR A 86 18.96 -27.27 -13.26
CA TYR A 86 19.60 -26.09 -13.88
C TYR A 86 20.80 -25.51 -13.11
N ILE A 87 21.23 -26.14 -12.03
CA ILE A 87 22.39 -25.65 -11.25
C ILE A 87 23.73 -25.91 -11.96
N ASN A 88 23.75 -26.58 -13.12
CA ASN A 88 24.98 -26.69 -13.91
C ASN A 88 24.72 -26.73 -15.42
N LYS A 89 24.72 -25.56 -16.07
CA LYS A 89 25.28 -25.33 -17.42
C LYS A 89 25.28 -23.83 -17.72
N ASP A 90 26.48 -23.28 -17.80
CA ASP A 90 26.80 -21.88 -17.55
C ASP A 90 26.41 -20.86 -18.65
N ASP A 91 25.56 -21.18 -19.63
CA ASP A 91 25.32 -20.27 -20.78
C ASP A 91 23.89 -20.22 -21.34
N SER A 92 22.97 -21.09 -20.90
CA SER A 92 21.59 -21.05 -21.40
C SER A 92 20.84 -19.79 -20.92
N TYR A 93 21.00 -19.41 -19.65
CA TYR A 93 20.51 -18.15 -19.14
C TYR A 93 21.20 -16.96 -19.84
N LYS A 94 22.53 -17.01 -20.07
CA LYS A 94 23.24 -15.93 -20.80
C LYS A 94 22.72 -15.73 -22.23
N THR A 95 22.24 -16.79 -22.88
CA THR A 95 21.66 -16.73 -24.22
C THR A 95 20.28 -16.08 -24.19
N VAL A 96 19.37 -16.49 -23.29
CA VAL A 96 18.07 -15.82 -23.07
C VAL A 96 18.25 -14.35 -22.67
N LEU A 97 19.30 -14.05 -21.90
CA LEU A 97 19.64 -12.69 -21.48
C LEU A 97 20.25 -11.83 -22.60
N LYS A 98 20.94 -12.44 -23.59
CA LYS A 98 21.45 -11.75 -24.80
C LYS A 98 20.35 -11.50 -25.83
N SER A 99 19.38 -12.40 -25.93
CA SER A 99 18.26 -12.32 -26.88
C SER A 99 17.14 -11.38 -26.41
N GLY A 100 17.12 -11.01 -25.13
CA GLY A 100 15.98 -10.37 -24.48
C GLY A 100 14.82 -11.35 -24.22
N ILE A 101 13.91 -11.01 -23.30
CA ILE A 101 12.64 -11.75 -23.19
C ILE A 101 11.66 -11.21 -24.22
N LEU A 102 11.11 -12.12 -25.01
CA LEU A 102 10.01 -11.88 -25.93
C LEU A 102 8.72 -12.39 -25.30
N ILE A 103 7.76 -11.50 -25.07
CA ILE A 103 6.38 -11.86 -24.73
C ILE A 103 5.53 -11.51 -25.94
N CYS A 104 4.89 -12.50 -26.58
CA CYS A 104 4.05 -12.31 -27.77
C CYS A 104 4.77 -11.54 -28.90
N ASN A 105 6.01 -11.92 -29.24
CA ASN A 105 6.87 -11.24 -30.24
C ASN A 105 7.28 -9.80 -29.90
N ILE A 106 7.10 -9.36 -28.66
CA ILE A 106 7.54 -8.03 -28.21
C ILE A 106 8.76 -8.18 -27.32
N GLN A 107 9.88 -7.58 -27.74
CA GLN A 107 11.08 -7.51 -26.92
C GLN A 107 10.83 -6.54 -25.76
N ILE A 108 10.93 -7.04 -24.52
CA ILE A 108 10.65 -6.25 -23.31
C ILE A 108 11.47 -4.95 -23.26
N ASP A 109 12.70 -4.94 -23.79
CA ASP A 109 13.56 -3.76 -23.84
C ASP A 109 12.95 -2.58 -24.62
N GLN A 110 12.27 -2.87 -25.73
CA GLN A 110 11.61 -1.87 -26.57
C GLN A 110 10.34 -1.30 -25.90
N LYS A 111 9.66 -2.10 -25.07
CA LYS A 111 8.56 -1.61 -24.24
C LYS A 111 9.05 -0.85 -23.00
N ARG A 112 10.20 -1.21 -22.43
CA ARG A 112 10.74 -0.52 -21.26
C ARG A 112 11.02 0.95 -21.54
N THR A 113 11.49 1.30 -22.74
CA THR A 113 11.63 2.70 -23.15
C THR A 113 10.28 3.43 -23.27
N GLN A 114 9.17 2.70 -23.46
CA GLN A 114 7.81 3.24 -23.40
C GLN A 114 7.29 3.36 -21.95
N LEU A 115 7.88 2.64 -20.99
CA LEU A 115 7.53 2.72 -19.56
C LEU A 115 8.13 3.96 -18.86
N GLY A 116 9.01 4.71 -19.54
CA GLY A 116 9.64 5.91 -19.01
C GLY A 116 11.16 5.83 -18.94
N ASP A 117 11.77 6.95 -18.57
CA ASP A 117 13.21 7.06 -18.40
C ASP A 117 13.62 6.71 -16.97
N PHE A 118 14.26 5.55 -16.83
CA PHE A 118 14.84 5.04 -15.59
C PHE A 118 16.36 5.20 -15.54
N SER A 119 16.97 5.94 -16.48
CA SER A 119 18.44 6.02 -16.64
C SER A 119 19.14 6.51 -15.36
N HIS A 120 18.55 7.47 -14.64
CA HIS A 120 19.06 8.03 -13.38
C HIS A 120 19.12 7.04 -12.22
N ILE A 121 18.28 6.00 -12.20
CA ILE A 121 18.16 5.08 -11.06
C ILE A 121 19.31 4.06 -11.05
N LYS A 122 20.45 4.35 -10.45
CA LYS A 122 21.63 3.45 -10.51
C LYS A 122 21.44 2.09 -9.82
N ASN A 123 20.60 2.04 -8.79
CA ASN A 123 20.33 0.83 -8.01
C ASN A 123 19.30 -0.06 -8.74
N VAL A 124 19.65 -1.34 -8.93
CA VAL A 124 18.81 -2.32 -9.66
C VAL A 124 17.49 -2.59 -8.94
N GLU A 125 17.53 -2.66 -7.61
CA GLU A 125 16.38 -2.90 -6.72
C GLU A 125 15.35 -1.79 -6.93
N LYS A 126 15.77 -0.54 -6.71
CA LYS A 126 14.95 0.66 -6.95
C LYS A 126 14.40 0.70 -8.37
N SER A 127 15.15 0.22 -9.36
CA SER A 127 14.69 0.18 -10.74
C SER A 127 13.57 -0.84 -10.95
N VAL A 128 13.66 -2.03 -10.34
CA VAL A 128 12.58 -3.05 -10.38
C VAL A 128 11.34 -2.53 -9.69
N ALA A 129 11.53 -1.90 -8.52
CA ALA A 129 10.46 -1.26 -7.78
C ALA A 129 9.66 -0.25 -8.61
N ARG A 130 10.35 0.57 -9.42
CA ARG A 130 9.66 1.55 -10.27
C ARG A 130 8.94 0.92 -11.46
N VAL A 131 9.34 -0.25 -11.93
CA VAL A 131 8.57 -1.01 -12.94
C VAL A 131 7.26 -1.51 -12.34
N GLY A 132 7.26 -1.91 -11.06
CA GLY A 132 6.06 -2.32 -10.33
C GLY A 132 4.94 -1.27 -10.34
N LEU A 133 5.28 0.02 -10.44
CA LEU A 133 4.30 1.11 -10.51
C LEU A 133 3.33 0.98 -11.69
N TRP A 134 3.77 0.43 -12.83
CA TRP A 134 2.93 0.20 -14.02
C TRP A 134 1.92 -0.94 -13.85
N ILE A 135 2.15 -1.82 -12.86
CA ILE A 135 1.30 -2.98 -12.57
C ILE A 135 0.36 -2.64 -11.39
N SER A 136 0.40 -1.40 -10.90
CA SER A 136 -0.52 -0.93 -9.87
C SER A 136 -1.95 -1.12 -10.34
N LYS A 137 -2.82 -1.61 -9.46
CA LYS A 137 -4.26 -1.58 -9.71
C LYS A 137 -4.73 -0.13 -9.62
N THR A 138 -5.08 0.46 -10.76
CA THR A 138 -5.55 1.84 -10.87
C THR A 138 -6.84 1.90 -11.69
N ILE A 139 -7.58 3.00 -11.54
CA ILE A 139 -8.72 3.34 -12.39
C ILE A 139 -8.28 4.51 -13.27
N PRO A 140 -8.18 4.32 -14.60
CA PRO A 140 -7.81 5.40 -15.50
C PRO A 140 -8.93 6.44 -15.55
N THR A 141 -8.57 7.71 -15.35
CA THR A 141 -9.56 8.81 -15.43
C THR A 141 -9.88 9.17 -16.88
N GLY A 142 -9.08 8.73 -17.86
CA GLY A 142 -9.16 9.19 -19.26
C GLY A 142 -8.84 10.66 -19.43
N MET A 143 -8.17 11.28 -18.44
CA MET A 143 -7.73 12.67 -18.48
C MET A 143 -6.23 12.70 -18.76
N THR A 144 -5.85 13.43 -19.80
CA THR A 144 -4.45 13.75 -20.09
C THR A 144 -4.22 15.20 -19.69
N LEU A 145 -3.23 15.42 -18.84
CA LEU A 145 -2.88 16.76 -18.36
C LEU A 145 -1.71 17.32 -19.15
N ASN A 146 -1.65 18.64 -19.28
CA ASN A 146 -0.54 19.34 -19.89
C ASN A 146 0.41 19.82 -18.79
N TYR A 147 1.67 19.40 -18.84
CA TYR A 147 2.68 19.90 -17.93
C TYR A 147 3.04 21.34 -18.28
N THR A 148 2.94 22.24 -17.30
CA THR A 148 3.24 23.67 -17.45
C THR A 148 4.25 24.10 -16.41
N VAL A 149 5.34 24.74 -16.86
CA VAL A 149 6.37 25.29 -15.98
C VAL A 149 6.01 26.75 -15.67
N ASN A 150 5.81 27.09 -14.40
CA ASN A 150 5.70 28.46 -13.86
C ASN A 150 4.43 29.29 -14.14
N ASP A 151 3.27 28.71 -14.45
CA ASP A 151 2.01 29.48 -14.55
C ASP A 151 1.09 29.17 -13.35
N PHE A 152 1.17 29.98 -12.29
CA PHE A 152 0.27 29.89 -11.14
C PHE A 152 -1.13 30.48 -11.41
N ASP A 153 -1.27 31.30 -12.46
CA ASP A 153 -2.44 32.18 -12.65
C ASP A 153 -3.17 32.02 -14.00
N ARG A 154 -2.76 31.09 -14.88
CA ARG A 154 -3.56 30.88 -16.10
C ARG A 154 -4.83 30.14 -15.73
N GLN A 155 -5.94 30.87 -15.74
CA GLN A 155 -7.28 30.31 -15.88
C GLN A 155 -7.26 29.30 -17.02
N VAL A 156 -7.31 28.03 -16.66
CA VAL A 156 -7.34 26.95 -17.62
C VAL A 156 -8.77 26.82 -18.11
N GLN A 157 -9.13 27.68 -19.07
CA GLN A 157 -10.46 27.66 -19.67
C GLN A 157 -10.59 26.48 -20.64
N ASN A 158 -11.80 25.89 -20.70
CA ASN A 158 -12.23 24.88 -21.67
C ASN A 158 -11.38 23.59 -21.76
N GLY A 159 -11.48 22.72 -20.74
CA GLY A 159 -11.09 21.31 -20.88
C GLY A 159 -9.58 21.05 -20.97
N ASN A 160 -8.75 22.06 -20.75
CA ASN A 160 -7.34 21.87 -20.48
C ASN A 160 -7.18 21.51 -19.00
N TYR A 161 -6.37 20.51 -18.70
CA TYR A 161 -6.01 20.13 -17.33
C TYR A 161 -4.51 20.33 -17.20
N CYS A 162 -4.01 20.99 -16.16
CA CYS A 162 -2.56 21.24 -16.05
C CYS A 162 -1.91 20.57 -14.86
N VAL A 163 -0.61 20.30 -15.01
CA VAL A 163 0.26 19.88 -13.91
C VAL A 163 1.34 20.92 -13.73
N THR A 164 1.56 21.33 -12.49
CA THR A 164 2.67 22.19 -12.10
C THR A 164 3.48 21.55 -10.98
N LYS A 165 4.75 21.93 -10.87
CA LYS A 165 5.65 21.44 -9.81
C LYS A 165 5.80 22.51 -8.74
N ILE A 166 5.64 22.13 -7.48
CA ILE A 166 5.87 22.97 -6.30
C ILE A 166 7.01 22.40 -5.46
N ASN A 167 7.68 23.26 -4.69
CA ASN A 167 8.80 22.88 -3.84
C ASN A 167 8.33 22.04 -2.66
N GLY A 168 9.11 21.09 -2.17
CA GLY A 168 8.84 20.42 -0.89
C GLY A 168 9.10 21.33 0.31
N ILE A 169 8.48 21.01 1.45
CA ILE A 169 8.88 21.61 2.73
C ILE A 169 9.98 20.76 3.33
N GLU A 170 11.18 21.32 3.42
CA GLU A 170 12.33 20.65 4.02
C GLU A 170 12.81 21.41 5.27
N ARG A 171 13.05 20.67 6.35
CA ARG A 171 13.67 21.20 7.57
C ARG A 171 14.50 20.09 8.22
N ASN A 172 15.70 20.42 8.69
CA ASN A 172 16.60 19.49 9.37
C ASN A 172 16.88 18.18 8.59
N GLY A 173 16.92 18.26 7.25
CA GLY A 173 17.16 17.08 6.39
C GLY A 173 15.95 16.16 6.19
N TYR A 174 14.76 16.55 6.64
CA TYR A 174 13.51 15.83 6.43
C TYR A 174 12.55 16.59 5.51
N CYS A 175 11.87 15.88 4.61
CA CYS A 175 10.78 16.41 3.80
C CYS A 175 9.43 16.19 4.51
N PHE A 176 8.74 17.26 4.87
CA PHE A 176 7.44 17.24 5.57
C PHE A 176 6.26 16.95 4.63
N THR A 177 6.50 17.06 3.32
CA THR A 177 5.52 16.86 2.27
C THR A 177 5.89 15.72 1.34
N ASP A 178 6.67 14.75 1.82
CA ASP A 178 7.14 13.62 1.01
C ASP A 178 5.94 12.83 0.48
N GLY A 179 5.79 12.77 -0.84
CA GLY A 179 4.66 12.12 -1.51
C GLY A 179 3.34 12.91 -1.53
N ASN A 180 3.24 14.11 -0.94
CA ASN A 180 2.01 14.90 -0.85
C ASN A 180 1.96 16.07 -1.85
N GLY A 181 0.95 16.09 -2.71
CA GLY A 181 0.65 17.17 -3.66
C GLY A 181 -0.74 17.75 -3.47
N PHE A 182 -1.18 18.60 -4.41
CA PHE A 182 -2.50 19.23 -4.37
C PHE A 182 -3.31 18.99 -5.63
N ILE A 183 -4.63 19.01 -5.49
CA ILE A 183 -5.59 18.97 -6.60
C ILE A 183 -6.61 20.10 -6.43
N SER A 184 -6.94 20.80 -7.51
CA SER A 184 -7.98 21.84 -7.48
C SER A 184 -9.38 21.26 -7.22
N LYS A 185 -10.28 22.02 -6.57
CA LYS A 185 -11.68 21.62 -6.30
C LYS A 185 -12.43 21.22 -7.57
N GLY A 186 -12.28 21.97 -8.66
CA GLY A 186 -12.94 21.67 -9.94
C GLY A 186 -12.53 20.30 -10.51
N LEU A 187 -11.22 20.03 -10.56
CA LEU A 187 -10.71 18.73 -11.03
C LEU A 187 -11.10 17.57 -10.09
N ALA A 188 -11.00 17.74 -8.78
CA ALA A 188 -11.38 16.71 -7.81
C ALA A 188 -12.85 16.31 -7.95
N ARG A 189 -13.74 17.29 -8.09
CA ARG A 189 -15.17 17.06 -8.35
C ARG A 189 -15.39 16.27 -9.64
N LEU A 190 -14.74 16.67 -10.74
CA LEU A 190 -14.87 15.99 -12.03
C LEU A 190 -14.45 14.52 -11.94
N ILE A 191 -13.32 14.25 -11.28
CA ILE A 191 -12.82 12.88 -11.06
C ILE A 191 -13.82 12.09 -10.23
N ALA A 192 -14.31 12.65 -9.13
CA ALA A 192 -15.25 11.95 -8.26
C ALA A 192 -16.58 11.63 -8.95
N GLU A 193 -17.09 12.54 -9.79
CA GLU A 193 -18.30 12.28 -10.58
C GLU A 193 -18.06 11.18 -11.61
N LYS A 194 -16.91 11.20 -12.30
CA LYS A 194 -16.54 10.21 -13.31
C LYS A 194 -16.32 8.82 -12.72
N LEU A 195 -15.70 8.73 -11.55
CA LEU A 195 -15.37 7.47 -10.88
C LEU A 195 -16.45 6.96 -9.92
N GLY A 196 -17.59 7.67 -9.81
CA GLY A 196 -18.68 7.28 -8.92
C GLY A 196 -18.36 7.43 -7.42
N TYR A 197 -17.40 8.28 -7.06
CA TYR A 197 -17.08 8.61 -5.66
C TYR A 197 -17.98 9.70 -5.08
N ARG A 198 -18.83 10.32 -5.91
CA ARG A 198 -19.82 11.29 -5.45
C ARG A 198 -20.88 10.62 -4.56
N ILE A 199 -20.99 11.10 -3.32
CA ILE A 199 -22.11 10.75 -2.44
C ILE A 199 -23.17 11.85 -2.58
N LYS A 200 -24.33 11.50 -3.14
CA LYS A 200 -25.47 12.41 -3.25
C LYS A 200 -26.16 12.52 -1.90
N THR A 201 -26.45 13.75 -1.48
CA THR A 201 -27.21 14.06 -0.27
C THR A 201 -28.38 14.97 -0.60
N MET A 202 -29.30 15.19 0.34
CA MET A 202 -30.42 16.12 0.12
C MET A 202 -29.96 17.57 -0.06
N ASN A 203 -28.86 17.97 0.58
CA ASN A 203 -28.45 19.37 0.68
C ASN A 203 -27.18 19.70 -0.13
N GLN A 204 -26.20 18.81 -0.17
CA GLN A 204 -24.92 19.03 -0.86
C GLN A 204 -24.19 17.71 -1.16
N ASP A 205 -23.74 17.53 -2.39
CA ASP A 205 -22.90 16.38 -2.75
C ASP A 205 -21.56 16.40 -1.99
N ILE A 206 -21.12 15.21 -1.59
CA ILE A 206 -19.83 15.01 -0.93
C ILE A 206 -18.87 14.34 -1.89
N TYR A 207 -17.63 14.82 -1.85
CA TYR A 207 -16.53 14.36 -2.68
C TYR A 207 -15.31 14.04 -1.78
N PRO A 208 -14.45 13.08 -2.17
CA PRO A 208 -13.21 12.81 -1.46
C PRO A 208 -12.32 14.06 -1.33
N SER A 209 -11.67 14.19 -0.18
CA SER A 209 -10.74 15.28 0.10
C SER A 209 -9.31 15.00 -0.38
N ALA A 210 -8.97 13.74 -0.63
CA ALA A 210 -7.68 13.35 -1.19
C ALA A 210 -7.80 12.15 -2.12
N TYR A 211 -6.79 11.97 -2.98
CA TYR A 211 -6.71 10.88 -3.94
C TYR A 211 -5.28 10.35 -3.99
N GLN A 212 -5.10 9.04 -3.89
CA GLN A 212 -3.83 8.43 -4.24
C GLN A 212 -3.76 8.28 -5.76
N ILE A 213 -2.68 8.76 -6.38
CA ILE A 213 -2.59 8.90 -7.84
C ILE A 213 -1.37 8.21 -8.44
N ARG A 214 -1.48 7.94 -9.74
CA ARG A 214 -0.36 7.73 -10.67
C ARG A 214 -0.47 8.72 -11.81
N LEU A 215 0.63 9.40 -12.13
CA LEU A 215 0.65 10.47 -13.13
C LEU A 215 2.07 10.67 -13.70
N ALA A 216 2.31 10.32 -14.97
CA ALA A 216 3.61 10.52 -15.64
C ALA A 216 4.86 10.02 -14.87
N GLY A 217 4.78 8.88 -14.19
CA GLY A 217 5.86 8.38 -13.34
C GLY A 217 5.93 9.00 -11.94
N CYS A 218 5.00 9.91 -11.63
CA CYS A 218 4.74 10.38 -10.27
C CYS A 218 3.83 9.39 -9.52
N LYS A 219 4.16 9.17 -8.25
CA LYS A 219 3.34 8.45 -7.25
C LYS A 219 3.19 9.36 -6.03
N GLY A 220 1.96 9.46 -5.52
CA GLY A 220 1.71 10.14 -4.27
C GLY A 220 0.23 10.28 -3.94
N LEU A 221 -0.05 11.04 -2.89
CA LEU A 221 -1.37 11.51 -2.51
C LEU A 221 -1.52 12.96 -2.97
N VAL A 222 -2.67 13.33 -3.54
CA VAL A 222 -3.04 14.73 -3.79
C VAL A 222 -4.26 15.08 -2.96
N VAL A 223 -4.16 16.15 -2.18
CA VAL A 223 -5.25 16.65 -1.33
C VAL A 223 -5.89 17.89 -1.97
N VAL A 224 -7.19 18.07 -1.77
CA VAL A 224 -7.92 19.23 -2.30
C VAL A 224 -7.33 20.52 -1.76
N GLU A 225 -6.92 21.42 -2.65
CA GLU A 225 -6.31 22.69 -2.26
C GLU A 225 -7.36 23.66 -1.70
N LEU A 226 -7.12 24.16 -0.49
CA LEU A 226 -8.06 24.98 0.28
C LEU A 226 -8.52 26.22 -0.49
N GLN A 227 -7.58 26.91 -1.13
CA GLN A 227 -7.81 28.18 -1.83
C GLN A 227 -8.30 28.02 -3.28
N SER A 228 -8.35 26.80 -3.79
CA SER A 228 -8.79 26.57 -5.17
C SER A 228 -10.30 26.79 -5.33
N THR A 229 -10.72 27.11 -6.55
CA THR A 229 -12.12 27.33 -6.94
C THR A 229 -12.64 26.19 -7.83
N LEU A 230 -13.95 26.15 -8.09
CA LEU A 230 -14.59 25.06 -8.86
C LEU A 230 -14.34 25.15 -10.38
N ASP A 231 -13.90 26.29 -10.88
CA ASP A 231 -13.53 26.55 -12.28
C ASP A 231 -12.06 26.30 -12.58
N GLN A 232 -11.28 25.87 -11.58
CA GLN A 232 -9.87 25.50 -11.73
C GLN A 232 -9.70 23.99 -11.91
N PHE A 233 -8.77 23.61 -12.79
CA PHE A 233 -8.54 22.21 -13.15
C PHE A 233 -7.04 21.85 -13.24
N TYR A 234 -6.40 21.64 -12.10
CA TYR A 234 -4.96 21.36 -12.03
C TYR A 234 -4.56 20.37 -10.93
N ILE A 235 -3.34 19.84 -11.07
CA ILE A 235 -2.61 19.10 -10.04
C ILE A 235 -1.27 19.79 -9.78
N LYS A 236 -0.92 19.96 -8.51
CA LYS A 236 0.42 20.38 -8.07
C LYS A 236 1.18 19.17 -7.54
N ILE A 237 2.30 18.84 -8.15
CA ILE A 237 3.19 17.74 -7.72
C ILE A 237 4.47 18.27 -7.09
N ARG A 238 5.14 17.44 -6.28
CA ARG A 238 6.45 17.74 -5.66
C ARG A 238 7.53 16.83 -6.24
N GLU A 239 8.79 17.23 -6.09
CA GLU A 239 9.93 16.42 -6.55
C GLU A 239 9.94 15.02 -5.94
N SER A 240 9.60 14.90 -4.66
CA SER A 240 9.47 13.62 -3.95
C SER A 240 8.49 12.64 -4.59
N MET A 241 7.49 13.13 -5.36
CA MET A 241 6.50 12.28 -6.03
C MET A 241 7.04 11.66 -7.32
N GLU A 242 7.95 12.34 -8.02
CA GLU A 242 8.49 11.94 -9.33
C GLU A 242 9.49 10.79 -9.17
N LYS A 243 9.09 9.57 -9.53
CA LYS A 243 9.95 8.38 -9.34
C LYS A 243 10.79 8.08 -10.58
N PHE A 244 10.27 8.42 -11.76
CA PHE A 244 10.93 8.36 -13.06
C PHE A 244 10.24 9.32 -14.02
N LYS A 245 10.91 9.69 -15.12
CA LYS A 245 10.36 10.64 -16.09
C LYS A 245 9.53 9.93 -17.14
N LEU A 246 8.35 10.48 -17.44
CA LEU A 246 7.49 10.05 -18.54
C LEU A 246 6.86 11.28 -19.19
N ASN A 247 6.74 11.28 -20.52
CA ASN A 247 6.17 12.42 -21.26
C ASN A 247 4.64 12.37 -21.32
N GLU A 248 4.02 11.22 -21.02
CA GLU A 248 2.58 11.02 -21.02
C GLU A 248 1.98 11.29 -19.63
N TRP A 249 1.21 12.36 -19.52
CA TRP A 249 0.60 12.86 -18.29
C TRP A 249 -0.85 12.37 -18.10
N ASN A 250 -1.04 11.08 -18.27
CA ASN A 250 -2.33 10.43 -18.01
C ASN A 250 -2.54 10.26 -16.51
N LEU A 251 -3.70 10.70 -16.02
CA LEU A 251 -4.06 10.58 -14.60
C LEU A 251 -4.80 9.28 -14.32
N GLU A 252 -4.31 8.55 -13.34
CA GLU A 252 -4.95 7.36 -12.80
C GLU A 252 -5.14 7.49 -11.29
N ILE A 253 -6.27 7.00 -10.80
CA ILE A 253 -6.59 7.01 -9.37
C ILE A 253 -6.43 5.59 -8.80
N CYS A 254 -5.67 5.46 -7.73
CA CYS A 254 -5.60 4.22 -6.96
C CYS A 254 -6.81 4.11 -6.03
N GLU A 255 -7.03 5.15 -5.22
CA GLU A 255 -8.08 5.20 -4.20
C GLU A 255 -8.40 6.67 -3.84
N GLY A 256 -9.65 6.98 -3.51
CA GLY A 256 -10.07 8.25 -2.91
C GLY A 256 -10.14 8.18 -1.39
N SER A 257 -9.96 9.31 -0.70
CA SER A 257 -9.99 9.38 0.76
C SER A 257 -11.30 8.84 1.33
N ARG A 258 -11.16 7.99 2.34
CA ARG A 258 -12.26 7.48 3.16
C ARG A 258 -11.72 7.19 4.56
N SER A 259 -12.55 7.37 5.57
CA SER A 259 -12.22 6.93 6.91
C SER A 259 -12.73 5.50 7.07
N ILE A 260 -11.81 4.56 7.31
CA ILE A 260 -12.15 3.15 7.43
C ILE A 260 -12.32 2.85 8.93
N PRO A 261 -13.54 2.54 9.41
CA PRO A 261 -13.73 1.99 10.74
C PRO A 261 -12.83 0.78 10.95
N THR A 262 -12.09 0.76 12.04
CA THR A 262 -11.12 -0.31 12.30
C THR A 262 -11.21 -0.81 13.73
N ARG A 263 -10.54 -1.93 13.97
CA ARG A 263 -10.47 -2.64 15.24
C ARG A 263 -9.05 -2.54 15.80
N LEU A 264 -8.88 -2.77 17.10
CA LEU A 264 -7.53 -2.96 17.63
C LEU A 264 -7.05 -4.34 17.21
N ASN A 265 -6.01 -4.37 16.40
CA ASN A 265 -5.26 -5.60 16.17
C ASN A 265 -4.34 -5.87 17.36
N ASN A 266 -3.89 -7.13 17.49
CA ASN A 266 -2.98 -7.53 18.56
C ASN A 266 -1.74 -6.64 18.69
N GLN A 267 -1.15 -6.17 17.59
CA GLN A 267 0.08 -5.37 17.66
C GLN A 267 -0.16 -4.05 18.36
N ILE A 268 -1.16 -3.30 17.90
CA ILE A 268 -1.53 -2.00 18.47
C ILE A 268 -1.95 -2.19 19.94
N LEU A 269 -2.71 -3.24 20.25
CA LEU A 269 -3.14 -3.55 21.61
C LEU A 269 -1.94 -3.83 22.54
N LEU A 270 -1.00 -4.67 22.12
CA LEU A 270 0.20 -4.99 22.90
C LEU A 270 1.07 -3.76 23.14
N ILE A 271 1.25 -2.92 22.10
CA ILE A 271 2.00 -1.67 22.24
C ILE A 271 1.30 -0.70 23.20
N MET A 272 -0.02 -0.54 23.10
CA MET A 272 -0.78 0.30 24.04
C MET A 272 -0.67 -0.21 25.48
N SER A 273 -0.72 -1.53 25.69
CA SER A 273 -0.51 -2.16 27.01
C SER A 273 0.88 -1.83 27.58
N ASP A 274 1.94 -1.96 26.78
CA ASP A 274 3.32 -1.61 27.18
C ASP A 274 3.53 -0.11 27.46
N LEU A 275 2.79 0.73 26.74
CA LEU A 275 2.71 2.17 26.95
C LEU A 275 1.77 2.56 28.12
N GLY A 276 1.23 1.54 28.80
CA GLY A 276 0.57 1.64 30.10
C GLY A 276 -0.93 1.89 30.04
N VAL A 277 -1.60 1.49 28.96
CA VAL A 277 -3.05 1.26 28.97
C VAL A 277 -3.33 -0.02 29.75
N SER A 278 -4.13 0.06 30.81
CA SER A 278 -4.44 -1.11 31.65
C SER A 278 -5.23 -2.17 30.90
N ASP A 279 -5.00 -3.45 31.23
CA ASP A 279 -5.76 -4.56 30.67
C ASP A 279 -7.27 -4.45 30.98
N GLU A 280 -7.63 -3.90 32.14
CA GLU A 280 -9.00 -3.58 32.52
C GLU A 280 -9.67 -2.61 31.53
N THR A 281 -8.92 -1.66 30.97
CA THR A 281 -9.45 -0.76 29.94
C THR A 281 -9.83 -1.54 28.68
N PHE A 282 -9.02 -2.50 28.24
CA PHE A 282 -9.34 -3.32 27.07
C PHE A 282 -10.51 -4.27 27.33
N LEU A 283 -10.58 -4.88 28.52
CA LEU A 283 -11.72 -5.70 28.93
C LEU A 283 -13.01 -4.89 28.96
N ASN A 284 -12.99 -3.69 29.52
CA ASN A 284 -14.15 -2.79 29.53
C ASN A 284 -14.58 -2.37 28.13
N LEU A 285 -13.65 -2.16 27.18
CA LEU A 285 -13.97 -1.92 25.78
C LEU A 285 -14.65 -3.13 25.14
N GLN A 286 -14.16 -4.33 25.44
CA GLN A 286 -14.77 -5.58 25.00
C GLN A 286 -16.19 -5.74 25.51
N ASP A 287 -16.41 -5.49 26.80
CA ASP A 287 -17.71 -5.59 27.46
C ASP A 287 -18.69 -4.56 26.91
N LYS A 288 -18.26 -3.31 26.72
CA LYS A 288 -19.06 -2.27 26.06
C LYS A 288 -19.51 -2.72 24.68
N TRP A 289 -18.59 -3.31 23.91
CA TRP A 289 -18.90 -3.84 22.59
C TRP A 289 -19.91 -5.01 22.65
N PHE A 290 -19.78 -5.93 23.61
CA PHE A 290 -20.74 -7.03 23.79
C PHE A 290 -22.14 -6.53 24.19
N GLN A 291 -22.21 -5.43 24.93
CA GLN A 291 -23.46 -4.79 25.37
C GLN A 291 -24.08 -3.88 24.29
N ASP A 292 -23.33 -3.50 23.26
CA ASP A 292 -23.80 -2.65 22.18
C ASP A 292 -24.87 -3.36 21.35
N LYS A 293 -26.11 -2.88 21.46
CA LYS A 293 -27.27 -3.40 20.71
C LYS A 293 -27.16 -3.14 19.20
N GLU A 294 -26.33 -2.17 18.81
CA GLU A 294 -26.05 -1.81 17.42
C GLU A 294 -24.66 -2.29 16.97
N ARG A 295 -24.09 -3.28 17.66
CA ARG A 295 -22.74 -3.78 17.35
C ARG A 295 -22.55 -4.14 15.88
N PRO A 296 -21.37 -3.83 15.30
CA PRO A 296 -21.05 -4.17 13.92
C PRO A 296 -21.06 -5.69 13.68
N PRO A 297 -21.48 -6.15 12.49
CA PRO A 297 -21.39 -7.56 12.12
C PRO A 297 -19.93 -8.01 11.97
N GLY A 298 -19.69 -9.33 12.04
CA GLY A 298 -18.37 -9.94 11.81
C GLY A 298 -17.47 -10.09 13.04
N ALA A 299 -17.95 -9.73 14.22
CA ALA A 299 -17.11 -9.64 15.40
C ALA A 299 -16.71 -10.99 16.03
N VAL A 300 -17.49 -12.06 15.82
CA VAL A 300 -17.04 -13.41 16.19
C VAL A 300 -15.81 -13.76 15.35
N GLU A 301 -15.84 -13.45 14.06
CA GLU A 301 -14.73 -13.65 13.14
C GLU A 301 -13.52 -12.77 13.49
N ASP A 302 -13.74 -11.55 13.99
CA ASP A 302 -12.65 -10.69 14.48
C ASP A 302 -12.00 -11.24 15.75
N LEU A 303 -12.80 -11.71 16.72
CA LEU A 303 -12.28 -12.37 17.91
C LEU A 303 -11.49 -13.63 17.54
N LEU A 304 -11.99 -14.43 16.60
CA LEU A 304 -11.26 -15.59 16.05
C LEU A 304 -9.97 -15.20 15.31
N LYS A 305 -9.88 -13.96 14.81
CA LYS A 305 -8.67 -13.39 14.19
C LYS A 305 -7.81 -12.59 15.16
N ASN A 306 -8.07 -12.71 16.47
CA ASN A 306 -7.40 -11.95 17.53
C ASN A 306 -7.40 -10.43 17.24
N LYS A 307 -8.59 -9.90 16.97
CA LYS A 307 -8.83 -8.46 16.90
C LYS A 307 -9.88 -8.11 17.94
N LEU A 308 -9.57 -7.13 18.78
CA LEU A 308 -10.54 -6.63 19.75
C LEU A 308 -11.58 -5.81 18.98
N PRO A 309 -12.85 -6.27 18.89
CA PRO A 309 -13.89 -5.50 18.24
C PRO A 309 -14.15 -4.23 19.05
N LEU A 310 -14.49 -3.16 18.34
CA LEU A 310 -14.78 -1.85 18.90
C LEU A 310 -16.06 -1.32 18.29
N SER A 311 -16.66 -0.33 18.95
CA SER A 311 -17.73 0.45 18.33
C SER A 311 -17.21 1.18 17.09
N VAL A 312 -18.05 1.24 16.06
CA VAL A 312 -17.64 1.59 14.70
C VAL A 312 -17.02 2.98 14.60
N ASN A 313 -17.31 3.90 15.51
CA ASN A 313 -16.88 5.31 15.44
C ASN A 313 -15.69 5.68 16.36
N GLU A 314 -15.05 4.69 17.01
CA GLU A 314 -13.95 4.92 17.98
C GLU A 314 -12.56 4.94 17.35
N CYS A 315 -12.34 4.16 16.28
CA CYS A 315 -11.03 4.03 15.63
C CYS A 315 -11.14 4.14 14.12
N ARG A 316 -10.12 4.71 13.49
CA ARG A 316 -10.08 4.93 12.04
C ARG A 316 -8.73 4.60 11.42
N PHE A 317 -8.76 4.11 10.18
CA PHE A 317 -7.65 4.23 9.23
C PHE A 317 -7.98 5.32 8.21
N MET A 318 -7.09 6.30 8.04
CA MET A 318 -7.30 7.48 7.18
C MET A 318 -5.99 7.84 6.47
N PHE A 319 -6.07 8.44 5.28
CA PHE A 319 -4.86 8.95 4.62
C PHE A 319 -4.21 10.06 5.45
N GLY A 320 -2.88 10.05 5.49
CA GLY A 320 -2.10 11.18 5.99
C GLY A 320 -1.82 12.19 4.89
N CYS A 321 -2.00 13.47 5.19
CA CYS A 321 -1.57 14.58 4.33
C CYS A 321 -1.00 15.74 5.16
N ALA A 322 -0.51 16.78 4.49
CA ALA A 322 0.09 17.93 5.15
C ALA A 322 -0.20 19.23 4.39
N PHE A 323 -0.33 20.32 5.14
CA PHE A 323 -0.45 21.69 4.61
C PHE A 323 0.62 22.59 5.23
N GLU A 324 1.02 23.61 4.48
CA GLU A 324 2.09 24.51 4.87
C GLU A 324 1.59 25.50 5.92
N SER A 325 2.21 25.50 7.11
CA SER A 325 1.97 26.49 8.18
C SER A 325 0.52 26.64 8.66
N VAL A 326 -0.29 25.56 8.62
CA VAL A 326 -1.69 25.59 9.09
C VAL A 326 -1.85 25.10 10.54
N LEU A 327 -0.95 24.23 10.99
CA LEU A 327 -0.99 23.60 12.32
C LEU A 327 0.35 23.84 13.04
N GLY A 328 0.33 23.97 14.36
CA GLY A 328 1.52 24.13 15.19
C GLY A 328 2.23 22.80 15.51
N PRO A 329 3.36 22.83 16.23
CA PRO A 329 4.12 21.63 16.56
C PRO A 329 3.30 20.61 17.38
N GLY A 330 3.37 19.33 17.01
CA GLY A 330 2.64 18.24 17.67
C GLY A 330 1.11 18.27 17.51
N GLN A 331 0.58 19.19 16.69
CA GLN A 331 -0.84 19.27 16.37
C GLN A 331 -1.19 18.46 15.12
N CYS A 332 -2.42 17.97 15.07
CA CYS A 332 -3.02 17.40 13.88
C CYS A 332 -4.46 17.89 13.71
N PHE A 333 -5.00 17.80 12.51
CA PHE A 333 -6.43 17.98 12.27
C PHE A 333 -7.03 16.68 11.78
N ILE A 334 -8.14 16.26 12.40
CA ILE A 334 -8.85 15.03 12.04
C ILE A 334 -10.34 15.35 11.96
N ARG A 335 -10.90 15.11 10.79
CA ARG A 335 -12.34 15.20 10.53
C ARG A 335 -12.77 14.02 9.67
N TYR A 336 -13.83 13.34 10.06
CA TYR A 336 -14.31 12.15 9.34
C TYR A 336 -15.82 12.11 9.22
N GLN A 337 -16.29 11.42 8.17
CA GLN A 337 -17.71 11.13 8.02
C GLN A 337 -18.12 10.04 9.04
N VAL A 338 -19.21 10.30 9.76
CA VAL A 338 -19.84 9.31 10.63
C VAL A 338 -20.52 8.26 9.75
N VAL A 339 -20.36 7.01 10.15
CA VAL A 339 -20.92 5.84 9.44
C VAL A 339 -21.90 5.10 10.33
N ASP A 340 -22.76 4.30 9.70
CA ASP A 340 -23.64 3.37 10.38
C ASP A 340 -22.88 2.16 10.97
N LYS A 341 -23.61 1.26 11.61
CA LYS A 341 -23.06 0.03 12.22
C LYS A 341 -22.39 -0.93 11.23
N ASP A 342 -22.69 -0.83 9.94
CA ASP A 342 -22.08 -1.65 8.89
C ASP A 342 -20.83 -0.96 8.30
N GLY A 343 -20.46 0.21 8.84
CA GLY A 343 -19.37 1.03 8.33
C GLY A 343 -19.70 1.76 7.04
N LYS A 344 -20.99 1.90 6.70
CA LYS A 344 -21.44 2.59 5.49
C LYS A 344 -21.76 4.06 5.79
N PRO A 345 -21.57 4.97 4.83
CA PRO A 345 -21.99 6.35 4.95
C PRO A 345 -23.47 6.47 5.32
N LEU A 346 -23.78 7.38 6.26
CA LEU A 346 -25.17 7.70 6.61
C LEU A 346 -25.93 8.32 5.43
N LYS A 347 -27.25 8.09 5.38
CA LYS A 347 -28.14 8.71 4.37
C LYS A 347 -28.04 10.23 4.37
N GLU A 348 -28.07 10.81 5.57
CA GLU A 348 -27.75 12.22 5.81
C GLU A 348 -26.34 12.29 6.41
N PRO A 349 -25.35 12.76 5.66
CA PRO A 349 -23.98 12.78 6.12
C PRO A 349 -23.78 13.67 7.33
N GLN A 350 -23.12 13.10 8.32
CA GLN A 350 -22.68 13.80 9.52
C GLN A 350 -21.16 13.71 9.57
N PHE A 351 -20.52 14.77 10.03
CA PHE A 351 -19.07 14.83 10.19
C PHE A 351 -18.71 15.06 11.65
N LYS A 352 -17.67 14.37 12.10
CA LYS A 352 -17.09 14.57 13.42
C LYS A 352 -15.69 15.16 13.28
N THR A 353 -15.49 16.34 13.85
CA THR A 353 -14.16 16.93 14.09
C THR A 353 -13.66 16.44 15.44
N VAL A 354 -12.43 15.94 15.49
CA VAL A 354 -11.80 15.42 16.70
C VAL A 354 -11.00 16.54 17.37
N VAL A 355 -11.14 16.70 18.69
CA VAL A 355 -10.43 17.73 19.48
C VAL A 355 -9.88 17.12 20.75
N GLY A 356 -8.61 17.36 21.07
CA GLY A 356 -7.91 16.80 22.22
C GLY A 356 -6.88 15.73 21.84
N PRO A 357 -6.29 15.05 22.84
CA PRO A 357 -5.24 14.06 22.60
C PRO A 357 -5.71 12.89 21.74
N VAL A 358 -4.89 12.50 20.76
CA VAL A 358 -5.13 11.35 19.88
C VAL A 358 -3.89 10.49 19.74
N ILE A 359 -4.07 9.18 19.82
CA ILE A 359 -3.07 8.18 19.47
C ILE A 359 -3.06 8.01 17.96
N VAL A 360 -1.88 8.13 17.34
CA VAL A 360 -1.66 7.94 15.91
C VAL A 360 -0.55 6.92 15.67
N THR A 361 -0.80 5.96 14.79
CA THR A 361 0.23 4.99 14.36
C THR A 361 -0.07 4.45 12.96
N LYS A 362 0.72 3.49 12.47
CA LYS A 362 0.53 2.83 11.18
C LYS A 362 0.76 1.33 11.34
N ASN A 363 0.04 0.54 10.54
CA ASN A 363 0.31 -0.90 10.44
C ASN A 363 1.38 -1.20 9.38
N PRO A 364 2.26 -2.18 9.64
CA PRO A 364 2.45 -2.89 10.92
C PRO A 364 3.13 -2.01 11.98
N CYS A 365 2.78 -2.21 13.26
CA CYS A 365 3.30 -1.45 14.39
C CYS A 365 4.07 -2.38 15.35
N PRO A 366 5.33 -2.73 15.04
CA PRO A 366 6.10 -3.67 15.86
C PRO A 366 6.69 -3.03 17.12
N TYR A 367 6.85 -1.70 17.16
CA TYR A 367 7.61 -1.03 18.21
C TYR A 367 6.92 0.21 18.77
N ALA A 368 7.05 0.41 20.07
CA ALA A 368 6.32 1.43 20.82
C ALA A 368 6.61 2.86 20.36
N SER A 369 7.82 3.12 19.84
CA SER A 369 8.18 4.44 19.28
C SER A 369 7.39 4.82 18.03
N TYR A 370 6.65 3.89 17.41
CA TYR A 370 5.85 4.15 16.21
C TYR A 370 4.44 4.65 16.57
N MET A 371 4.13 4.75 17.86
CA MET A 371 2.87 5.23 18.36
C MET A 371 3.07 6.62 18.96
N LEU A 372 2.47 7.62 18.32
CA LEU A 372 2.53 9.00 18.78
C LEU A 372 1.23 9.38 19.49
N VAL A 373 1.34 10.34 20.40
CA VAL A 373 0.20 11.09 20.91
C VAL A 373 0.32 12.50 20.34
N LEU A 374 -0.64 12.89 19.50
CA LEU A 374 -0.75 14.23 18.92
C LEU A 374 -1.94 14.97 19.54
N GLU A 375 -1.94 16.30 19.46
CA GLU A 375 -3.09 17.11 19.85
C GLU A 375 -3.98 17.37 18.64
N ALA A 376 -5.18 16.79 18.60
CA ALA A 376 -6.15 17.10 17.57
C ALA A 376 -6.79 18.47 17.85
N VAL A 377 -6.76 19.37 16.87
CA VAL A 377 -7.32 20.72 17.01
C VAL A 377 -8.40 20.97 15.96
N ASP A 378 -9.41 21.76 16.33
CA ASP A 378 -10.35 22.30 15.36
C ASP A 378 -9.68 23.46 14.61
N CYS A 379 -9.65 23.36 13.28
CA CYS A 379 -9.02 24.33 12.40
C CYS A 379 -10.01 24.68 11.29
N SER A 380 -10.50 25.92 11.32
CA SER A 380 -11.56 26.38 10.43
C SER A 380 -11.19 26.32 8.95
N GLU A 381 -9.91 26.52 8.65
CA GLU A 381 -9.30 26.51 7.33
C GLU A 381 -9.30 25.11 6.72
N LEU A 382 -9.26 24.07 7.56
CA LEU A 382 -9.25 22.67 7.16
C LEU A 382 -10.64 22.02 7.20
N ASN A 383 -11.69 22.73 7.63
CA ASN A 383 -13.04 22.18 7.75
C ASN A 383 -13.70 21.78 6.42
N CYS A 384 -13.14 22.18 5.28
CA CYS A 384 -13.57 21.65 3.98
C CYS A 384 -13.06 20.23 3.72
N LEU A 385 -12.08 19.75 4.48
CA LEU A 385 -11.51 18.41 4.36
C LEU A 385 -12.24 17.43 5.29
N ALA A 386 -12.34 16.20 4.83
CA ALA A 386 -12.85 15.07 5.59
C ALA A 386 -12.13 13.79 5.18
N ASP A 387 -12.17 12.80 6.06
CA ASP A 387 -11.63 11.46 5.83
C ASP A 387 -10.10 11.42 5.60
N VAL A 388 -9.41 12.41 6.17
CA VAL A 388 -7.95 12.52 6.23
C VAL A 388 -7.49 12.91 7.64
N ILE A 389 -6.25 12.57 7.98
CA ILE A 389 -5.49 13.20 9.07
C ILE A 389 -4.48 14.16 8.44
N VAL A 390 -4.52 15.41 8.88
CA VAL A 390 -3.57 16.44 8.47
C VAL A 390 -2.50 16.56 9.54
N PHE A 391 -1.24 16.30 9.17
CA PHE A 391 -0.08 16.47 10.04
C PHE A 391 0.46 17.90 9.97
N SER A 392 1.07 18.33 11.08
CA SER A 392 1.79 19.59 11.13
C SER A 392 3.04 19.56 10.26
N THR A 393 3.34 20.70 9.65
CA THR A 393 4.61 20.95 8.96
C THR A 393 5.53 21.85 9.79
N ASP A 394 5.12 22.22 11.00
CA ASP A 394 5.86 23.07 11.93
C ASP A 394 6.46 22.24 13.07
N ASP A 395 7.48 21.44 12.75
CA ASP A 395 8.24 20.66 13.73
C ASP A 395 9.67 20.42 13.23
N ASN A 396 10.55 19.85 14.05
CA ASN A 396 11.91 19.49 13.68
C ASN A 396 11.97 18.22 12.81
N ARG A 397 10.94 17.38 12.87
CA ARG A 397 10.82 16.12 12.12
C ARG A 397 9.33 15.86 11.79
N PRO A 398 8.99 15.37 10.59
CA PRO A 398 7.59 15.08 10.23
C PRO A 398 7.00 13.97 11.09
N ASP A 399 5.74 14.12 11.51
CA ASP A 399 5.05 13.09 12.32
C ASP A 399 4.88 11.77 11.56
N SER A 400 4.62 11.84 10.25
CA SER A 400 4.62 10.66 9.37
C SER A 400 5.96 9.91 9.44
N ASN A 401 7.08 10.63 9.39
CA ASN A 401 8.40 10.03 9.45
C ASN A 401 8.73 9.45 10.84
N LYS A 402 8.25 10.07 11.93
CA LYS A 402 8.38 9.52 13.29
C LYS A 402 7.64 8.17 13.40
N ILE A 403 6.57 7.96 12.63
CA ILE A 403 5.79 6.72 12.58
C ILE A 403 6.36 5.78 11.52
N SER A 404 7.21 4.82 11.88
CA SER A 404 7.69 3.79 10.94
C SER A 404 8.50 4.32 9.73
N GLY A 405 9.02 5.55 9.79
CA GLY A 405 9.72 6.17 8.66
C GLY A 405 8.79 6.47 7.47
N SER A 406 7.49 6.63 7.72
CA SER A 406 6.47 6.80 6.69
C SER A 406 6.63 8.08 5.88
N ASP A 407 5.99 8.08 4.70
CA ASP A 407 5.75 9.25 3.88
C ASP A 407 4.23 9.55 3.80
N LEU A 408 3.85 10.42 2.87
CA LEU A 408 2.46 10.82 2.60
C LEU A 408 2.04 10.42 1.18
N ASP A 409 2.57 9.31 0.65
CA ASP A 409 2.33 8.87 -0.73
C ASP A 409 1.06 8.00 -0.92
N GLY A 410 0.27 7.89 0.15
CA GLY A 410 -0.95 7.09 0.28
C GLY A 410 -0.98 6.18 1.50
N ASP A 411 -0.19 6.49 2.53
CA ASP A 411 -0.19 5.75 3.79
C ASP A 411 -1.46 6.02 4.61
N HIS A 412 -1.98 4.94 5.20
CA HIS A 412 -3.12 5.00 6.11
C HIS A 412 -2.65 4.95 7.56
N TYR A 413 -3.12 5.91 8.35
CA TYR A 413 -2.79 6.07 9.76
C TYR A 413 -3.97 5.64 10.62
N PHE A 414 -3.67 4.84 11.64
CA PHE A 414 -4.58 4.48 12.72
C PHE A 414 -4.74 5.70 13.63
N VAL A 415 -5.98 6.04 13.99
CA VAL A 415 -6.32 7.16 14.88
C VAL A 415 -7.31 6.71 15.96
N ARG A 416 -7.04 7.08 17.23
CA ARG A 416 -7.92 6.84 18.39
C ARG A 416 -7.78 7.96 19.44
N GLN A 417 -8.88 8.44 20.04
CA GLN A 417 -8.90 9.62 20.94
C GLN A 417 -9.02 9.28 22.45
N ASP A 418 -9.62 8.15 22.79
CA ASP A 418 -10.15 7.87 24.14
C ASP A 418 -9.20 7.09 25.05
N LEU A 419 -7.99 6.77 24.60
CA LEU A 419 -6.99 6.07 25.39
C LEU A 419 -5.82 6.98 25.75
N GLN A 420 -5.42 6.91 27.02
CA GLN A 420 -4.28 7.64 27.54
C GLN A 420 -3.08 6.71 27.66
N LEU A 421 -1.97 7.11 27.05
CA LEU A 421 -0.69 6.45 27.23
C LEU A 421 0.01 7.07 28.43
N SER A 422 0.37 6.27 29.43
CA SER A 422 1.07 6.76 30.62
C SER A 422 2.58 6.87 30.42
N ARG A 423 3.11 6.32 29.34
CA ARG A 423 4.52 6.38 28.95
C ARG A 423 4.68 6.95 27.55
N LYS A 424 5.75 7.71 27.35
CA LYS A 424 6.20 8.17 26.03
C LYS A 424 7.51 7.49 25.67
N VAL A 425 7.63 7.07 24.42
CA VAL A 425 8.86 6.50 23.86
C VAL A 425 9.28 7.41 22.71
N GLU A 426 10.53 7.84 22.73
CA GLU A 426 11.05 8.71 21.68
C GLU A 426 11.05 8.00 20.30
N PRO A 427 10.67 8.69 19.22
CA PRO A 427 10.69 8.14 17.88
C PRO A 427 12.07 7.63 17.47
N LEU A 428 12.11 6.45 16.85
CA LEU A 428 13.34 5.86 16.36
C LEU A 428 13.99 6.74 15.27
N ASP A 429 15.30 6.93 15.34
CA ASP A 429 16.07 7.59 14.28
C ASP A 429 16.51 6.57 13.21
N TYR A 430 15.79 6.54 12.09
CA TYR A 430 16.08 5.63 10.97
C TYR A 430 17.41 5.96 10.27
N ALA A 431 17.87 7.22 10.28
CA ALA A 431 19.13 7.59 9.64
C ALA A 431 20.32 6.89 10.31
N SER A 432 20.22 6.62 11.62
CA SER A 432 21.22 5.86 12.37
C SER A 432 21.29 4.37 11.99
N LEU A 433 20.18 3.81 11.50
CA LEU A 433 20.04 2.39 11.13
C LEU A 433 20.52 2.09 9.71
N ALA A 434 20.51 3.08 8.82
CA ALA A 434 20.89 2.95 7.41
C ALA A 434 22.40 2.72 7.18
N LYS A 435 23.20 2.50 8.23
CA LYS A 435 24.68 2.42 8.16
C LYS A 435 25.25 1.15 7.52
N THR A 436 24.43 0.22 7.05
CA THR A 436 24.93 -1.05 6.48
C THR A 436 24.10 -1.52 5.29
N THR A 437 24.38 -0.93 4.13
CA THR A 437 24.73 -1.69 2.92
C THR A 437 25.62 -0.84 2.03
N SER A 438 26.83 -1.33 1.79
CA SER A 438 27.56 -0.95 0.59
C SER A 438 26.79 -1.52 -0.62
N VAL A 439 25.88 -0.73 -1.17
CA VAL A 439 25.25 -1.06 -2.44
C VAL A 439 26.31 -0.88 -3.52
N ASP A 440 26.94 -1.98 -3.91
CA ASP A 440 27.84 -2.04 -5.06
C ASP A 440 27.05 -1.59 -6.30
N PRO A 441 27.42 -0.49 -6.97
CA PRO A 441 26.72 0.02 -8.15
C PRO A 441 26.96 -0.91 -9.33
N LYS A 442 26.32 -2.09 -9.29
CA LYS A 442 26.43 -3.07 -10.37
C LYS A 442 25.77 -2.50 -11.63
N PRO A 443 26.39 -2.65 -12.80
CA PRO A 443 25.83 -2.15 -14.06
C PRO A 443 24.44 -2.75 -14.28
N LYS A 444 23.50 -1.94 -14.81
CA LYS A 444 22.14 -2.35 -15.18
C LYS A 444 22.17 -3.35 -16.33
N THR A 445 22.45 -4.60 -16.01
CA THR A 445 22.30 -5.71 -16.96
C THR A 445 21.01 -6.45 -16.62
N TYR A 446 20.37 -6.99 -17.64
CA TYR A 446 19.17 -7.81 -17.48
C TYR A 446 19.43 -9.02 -16.54
N TYR A 447 20.66 -9.53 -16.56
CA TYR A 447 21.16 -10.50 -15.59
C TYR A 447 20.99 -10.01 -14.14
N ASN A 448 21.36 -8.77 -13.83
CA ASN A 448 21.24 -8.25 -12.48
C ASN A 448 19.77 -8.05 -12.07
N ILE A 449 18.87 -7.66 -12.99
CA ILE A 449 17.43 -7.55 -12.70
C ILE A 449 16.80 -8.92 -12.44
N ILE A 450 17.02 -9.91 -13.31
CA ILE A 450 16.49 -11.27 -13.11
C ILE A 450 17.09 -11.92 -11.87
N LYS A 451 18.42 -11.84 -11.71
CA LYS A 451 19.11 -12.35 -10.52
C LYS A 451 18.55 -11.71 -9.26
N HIS A 452 18.25 -10.41 -9.32
CA HIS A 452 17.63 -9.71 -8.23
C HIS A 452 16.20 -10.23 -7.96
N CYS A 453 15.32 -10.34 -8.96
CA CYS A 453 13.99 -10.95 -8.80
C CYS A 453 14.05 -12.40 -8.27
N TYR A 454 15.04 -13.18 -8.67
CA TYR A 454 15.26 -14.54 -8.16
C TYR A 454 15.72 -14.53 -6.70
N LEU A 455 16.61 -13.60 -6.32
CA LEU A 455 16.99 -13.39 -4.93
C LEU A 455 15.79 -12.93 -4.08
N LEU A 456 14.88 -12.10 -4.61
CA LEU A 456 13.63 -11.71 -3.93
C LEU A 456 12.79 -12.93 -3.55
N LEU A 457 12.68 -13.92 -4.45
CA LEU A 457 11.91 -15.13 -4.19
C LEU A 457 12.51 -16.01 -3.08
N GLY A 458 13.81 -15.88 -2.80
CA GLY A 458 14.51 -16.67 -1.78
C GLY A 458 14.93 -15.92 -0.51
N ALA A 459 14.82 -14.58 -0.47
CA ALA A 459 15.43 -13.75 0.57
C ALA A 459 14.43 -12.91 1.40
N THR A 460 13.12 -13.07 1.21
CA THR A 460 12.14 -12.30 1.99
C THR A 460 11.97 -12.86 3.40
N ASN A 461 12.97 -12.66 4.26
CA ASN A 461 12.90 -12.99 5.69
C ASN A 461 11.99 -12.03 6.46
N TYR A 462 11.33 -11.06 5.79
CA TYR A 462 10.48 -10.06 6.43
C TYR A 462 9.33 -10.67 7.24
N GLY A 463 8.63 -11.67 6.67
CA GLY A 463 7.58 -12.39 7.39
C GLY A 463 8.13 -13.21 8.55
N GLU A 464 9.32 -13.79 8.40
CA GLU A 464 9.98 -14.57 9.44
C GLU A 464 10.45 -13.70 10.60
N ILE A 465 11.10 -12.56 10.31
CA ILE A 465 11.52 -11.56 11.31
C ILE A 465 10.29 -11.03 12.06
N TYR A 466 9.20 -10.76 11.34
CA TYR A 466 7.93 -10.35 11.94
C TYR A 466 7.35 -11.41 12.88
N ASN A 467 7.27 -12.66 12.42
CA ASN A 467 6.73 -13.76 13.24
C ASN A 467 7.64 -14.07 14.43
N LEU A 468 8.96 -13.96 14.27
CA LEU A 468 9.92 -14.10 15.35
C LEU A 468 9.76 -12.98 16.38
N HIS A 469 9.62 -11.72 15.92
CA HIS A 469 9.31 -10.59 16.79
C HIS A 469 8.03 -10.85 17.60
N ALA A 470 6.93 -11.22 16.94
CA ALA A 470 5.68 -11.56 17.61
C ALA A 470 5.87 -12.68 18.64
N THR A 471 6.56 -13.76 18.28
CA THR A 471 6.83 -14.90 19.18
C THR A 471 7.67 -14.50 20.39
N VAL A 472 8.67 -13.63 20.22
CA VAL A 472 9.53 -13.15 21.30
C VAL A 472 8.75 -12.26 22.26
N VAL A 473 7.91 -11.36 21.72
CA VAL A 473 7.02 -10.51 22.54
C VAL A 473 6.03 -11.39 23.32
N ASP A 474 5.44 -12.39 22.68
CA ASP A 474 4.46 -13.29 23.30
C ASP A 474 5.08 -14.20 24.37
N LYS A 475 6.24 -14.83 24.12
CA LYS A 475 6.90 -15.70 25.13
C LYS A 475 7.26 -14.97 26.42
N ASN A 476 7.38 -13.65 26.37
CA ASN A 476 7.71 -12.82 27.52
C ASN A 476 6.48 -12.27 28.26
N LEU A 477 5.26 -12.60 27.81
CA LEU A 477 3.98 -12.24 28.47
C LEU A 477 3.99 -12.55 29.96
N GLU A 478 4.55 -13.69 30.36
CA GLU A 478 4.56 -14.14 31.76
C GLU A 478 5.64 -13.50 32.64
N LYS A 479 6.64 -12.83 32.04
CA LYS A 479 7.89 -12.47 32.76
C LYS A 479 8.20 -10.98 32.81
N CYS A 480 7.63 -10.15 31.93
CA CYS A 480 7.99 -8.74 31.85
C CYS A 480 6.79 -7.83 31.50
N PRO A 481 6.55 -6.74 32.25
CA PRO A 481 5.50 -5.76 31.93
C PRO A 481 5.79 -4.87 30.71
N GLN A 482 7.02 -4.89 30.17
CA GLN A 482 7.47 -3.98 29.10
C GLN A 482 8.00 -4.79 27.91
N ARG A 483 7.08 -5.45 27.22
CA ARG A 483 7.34 -6.62 26.36
C ARG A 483 8.04 -6.25 25.06
N THR A 484 7.59 -5.17 24.42
CA THR A 484 8.14 -4.62 23.17
C THR A 484 9.34 -3.70 23.36
N CYS A 485 9.59 -3.28 24.61
CA CYS A 485 10.76 -2.46 24.97
C CYS A 485 11.98 -3.29 25.38
N GLN A 486 11.90 -4.63 25.31
CA GLN A 486 13.06 -5.48 25.55
C GLN A 486 14.10 -5.32 24.43
N LYS A 487 15.39 -5.39 24.80
CA LYS A 487 16.49 -5.21 23.85
C LYS A 487 16.36 -6.10 22.59
N VAL A 488 15.99 -7.37 22.76
CA VAL A 488 15.80 -8.32 21.65
C VAL A 488 14.61 -7.93 20.76
N ALA A 489 13.49 -7.48 21.35
CA ALA A 489 12.34 -7.01 20.60
C ALA A 489 12.67 -5.73 19.80
N ILE A 490 13.42 -4.81 20.41
CA ILE A 490 13.92 -3.59 19.76
C ILE A 490 14.86 -3.95 18.59
N GLU A 491 15.78 -4.88 18.77
CA GLU A 491 16.68 -5.34 17.70
C GLU A 491 15.90 -5.99 16.55
N LEU A 492 14.89 -6.82 16.84
CA LEU A 492 14.01 -7.42 15.83
C LEU A 492 13.14 -6.39 15.12
N ALA A 493 12.63 -5.39 15.84
CA ALA A 493 11.89 -4.28 15.24
C ALA A 493 12.79 -3.43 14.34
N ASN A 494 14.02 -3.14 14.74
CA ASN A 494 15.00 -2.44 13.91
C ASN A 494 15.34 -3.24 12.65
N MET A 495 15.58 -4.54 12.78
CA MET A 495 15.79 -5.43 11.63
C MET A 495 14.57 -5.45 10.71
N PHE A 496 13.36 -5.42 11.27
CA PHE A 496 12.13 -5.32 10.51
C PHE A 496 12.00 -4.00 9.76
N SER A 497 12.34 -2.86 10.36
CA SER A 497 12.37 -1.54 9.68
C SER A 497 13.33 -1.53 8.51
N ILE A 498 14.55 -2.04 8.75
CA ILE A 498 15.59 -2.17 7.74
C ILE A 498 15.10 -3.07 6.61
N ALA A 499 14.54 -4.25 6.93
CA ALA A 499 13.99 -5.17 5.96
C ALA A 499 12.77 -4.58 5.21
N ASN A 500 11.98 -3.72 5.83
CA ASN A 500 10.89 -3.00 5.18
C ASN A 500 11.41 -1.98 4.18
N GLU A 501 12.44 -1.21 4.55
CA GLU A 501 13.09 -0.25 3.67
C GLU A 501 13.79 -0.94 2.49
N TYR A 502 14.47 -2.07 2.73
CA TYR A 502 14.90 -2.94 1.65
C TYR A 502 13.68 -3.37 0.83
N ASN A 503 12.65 -3.98 1.40
CA ASN A 503 11.45 -4.40 0.64
C ASN A 503 10.76 -3.28 -0.15
N LEU A 504 10.77 -2.03 0.33
CA LEU A 504 10.27 -0.85 -0.39
C LEU A 504 11.19 -0.40 -1.52
N ASN A 505 12.50 -0.63 -1.38
CA ASN A 505 13.44 -0.52 -2.48
C ASN A 505 13.36 -1.73 -3.43
N LEU A 506 12.82 -2.87 -2.99
CA LEU A 506 12.66 -4.12 -3.75
C LEU A 506 11.29 -4.24 -4.48
N LYS A 507 10.24 -3.54 -4.02
CA LYS A 507 8.86 -3.53 -4.56
C LYS A 507 8.53 -2.30 -5.38
#